data_AF-A0A3D9B683-F1
#
_entry.id   AF-A0A3D9B683-F1
#
_cell.length_a   1.000
_cell.length_b   1.000
_cell.length_c   1.000
_cell.angle_alpha   90.00
_cell.angle_beta   90.00
_cell.angle_gamma   90.00
#
_symmetry.space_group_name_H-M   'P 1'
#
loop_
_entity.id
_entity.type
_entity.pdbx_description
1 polymer ?
#
loop_
_entity_poly.entity_id
_entity_poly.type
_entity_poly.pdbx_seq_one_letter_code
_entity_poly.pdbx_strand_id
1 'polypeptide(L)'
;MKKIFSLMVLFVGIFTLAQVKVPFTGHRSFDIMKGYSGTGTPHYYLDVKKNGDVLFGYVQVNQANGKETKEEVNAGKYAPEKVMKVVFKKYNETFFVKFDKNKIFMTDEKGNVRNLEGCCSSSESLDKETCTCESEFYE
;
A
#
# COMPACT_ATOMS: atom_id res chain seq x y z
N MET A 1 -51.00 -20.62 -2.27
CA MET A 1 -49.86 -19.74 -1.91
C MET A 1 -48.59 -20.58 -1.79
N LYS A 2 -47.78 -20.76 -2.84
CA LYS A 2 -46.55 -21.61 -2.77
C LYS A 2 -45.42 -21.23 -3.74
N LYS A 3 -45.55 -20.13 -4.50
CA LYS A 3 -44.59 -19.79 -5.56
C LYS A 3 -43.74 -18.53 -5.30
N ILE A 4 -43.96 -17.83 -4.19
CA ILE A 4 -43.28 -16.55 -3.91
C ILE A 4 -42.01 -16.74 -3.07
N PHE A 5 -41.92 -17.83 -2.28
CA PHE A 5 -40.75 -18.11 -1.45
C PHE A 5 -39.50 -18.54 -2.24
N SER A 6 -39.66 -19.01 -3.47
CA SER A 6 -38.52 -19.49 -4.28
C SER A 6 -37.70 -18.35 -4.90
N LEU A 7 -38.29 -17.16 -5.10
CA LEU A 7 -37.59 -16.04 -5.73
C LEU A 7 -36.68 -15.31 -4.73
N MET A 8 -37.06 -15.27 -3.45
CA MET A 8 -36.30 -14.58 -2.40
C MET A 8 -35.01 -15.33 -2.01
N VAL A 9 -35.02 -16.67 -2.09
CA VAL A 9 -33.82 -17.48 -1.78
C VAL A 9 -32.77 -17.38 -2.89
N LEU A 10 -33.18 -17.11 -4.13
CA LEU A 10 -32.27 -16.96 -5.27
C LEU A 10 -31.49 -15.63 -5.25
N PHE A 11 -32.03 -14.57 -4.64
CA PHE A 11 -31.33 -13.29 -4.51
C PHE A 11 -30.31 -13.26 -3.36
N VAL A 12 -30.54 -14.03 -2.29
CA VAL A 12 -29.60 -14.07 -1.14
C VAL A 12 -28.36 -14.93 -1.46
N GLY A 13 -28.47 -15.90 -2.37
CA GLY A 13 -27.35 -16.76 -2.78
C GLY A 13 -26.30 -16.11 -3.68
N ILE A 14 -26.59 -14.94 -4.28
CA ILE A 14 -25.66 -14.27 -5.21
C ILE A 14 -24.71 -13.32 -4.47
N PHE A 15 -25.05 -12.91 -3.24
CA PHE A 15 -24.21 -12.02 -2.43
C PHE A 15 -23.07 -12.74 -1.69
N THR A 16 -23.10 -14.07 -1.63
CA THR A 16 -21.99 -14.84 -1.07
C THR A 16 -20.89 -14.96 -2.11
N LEU A 17 -19.81 -14.20 -1.92
CA LEU A 17 -18.50 -14.31 -2.60
C LEU A 17 -18.33 -13.46 -3.88
N ALA A 18 -18.52 -12.15 -3.78
CA ALA A 18 -17.67 -11.24 -4.55
C ALA A 18 -16.23 -11.37 -4.00
N GLN A 19 -15.49 -12.40 -4.42
CA GLN A 19 -14.08 -12.54 -4.09
C GLN A 19 -13.35 -11.37 -4.75
N VAL A 20 -12.92 -10.40 -3.93
CA VAL A 20 -12.11 -9.28 -4.41
C VAL A 20 -10.80 -9.88 -4.93
N LYS A 21 -10.58 -9.80 -6.24
CA LYS A 21 -9.36 -10.28 -6.88
C LYS A 21 -8.21 -9.35 -6.50
N VAL A 22 -7.54 -9.69 -5.39
CA VAL A 22 -6.35 -9.01 -4.89
C VAL A 22 -5.08 -9.56 -5.56
N PRO A 23 -4.01 -8.76 -5.69
CA PRO A 23 -2.79 -9.18 -6.36
C PRO A 23 -1.99 -10.18 -5.51
N PHE A 24 -2.14 -10.12 -4.18
CA PHE A 24 -1.65 -11.07 -3.20
C PHE A 24 -2.46 -10.92 -1.90
N THR A 25 -2.23 -11.82 -0.93
CA THR A 25 -2.75 -11.69 0.44
C THR A 25 -1.62 -11.84 1.44
N GLY A 26 -1.64 -11.03 2.50
CA GLY A 26 -0.64 -11.06 3.57
C GLY A 26 0.23 -9.81 3.59
N HIS A 27 1.19 -9.86 4.51
CA HIS A 27 2.12 -8.79 4.84
C HIS A 27 3.30 -8.77 3.86
N ARG A 28 3.65 -7.58 3.38
CA ARG A 28 4.85 -7.32 2.59
C ARG A 28 5.46 -5.98 2.93
N SER A 29 6.78 -5.97 3.03
CA SER A 29 7.58 -4.78 3.32
C SER A 29 8.07 -4.14 2.02
N PHE A 30 8.38 -2.84 2.07
CA PHE A 30 8.91 -2.09 0.93
C PHE A 30 9.68 -0.84 1.37
N ASP A 31 10.58 -0.37 0.49
CA ASP A 31 11.37 0.84 0.70
C ASP A 31 11.25 1.78 -0.51
N ILE A 32 10.32 2.74 -0.46
CA ILE A 32 10.08 3.69 -1.57
C ILE A 32 11.04 4.89 -1.54
N MET A 33 11.60 5.24 -0.38
CA MET A 33 12.51 6.39 -0.21
C MET A 33 13.92 5.95 0.16
N LYS A 34 14.56 5.20 -0.76
CA LYS A 34 15.89 4.61 -0.56
C LYS A 34 17.01 5.63 -0.34
N GLY A 35 16.84 6.88 -0.79
CA GLY A 35 17.82 7.96 -0.65
C GLY A 35 17.86 8.63 0.73
N TYR A 36 16.89 8.37 1.60
CA TYR A 36 16.89 8.89 2.98
C TYR A 36 17.67 7.93 3.90
N SER A 37 19.01 7.98 3.85
CA SER A 37 19.86 7.27 4.79
C SER A 37 20.06 8.10 6.07
N GLY A 38 19.33 7.78 7.13
CA GLY A 38 19.52 8.36 8.46
C GLY A 38 19.23 7.34 9.56
N THR A 39 19.77 7.59 10.76
CA THR A 39 19.46 6.76 11.94
C THR A 39 17.97 6.95 12.30
N GLY A 40 17.15 5.93 12.05
CA GLY A 40 15.71 5.97 12.31
C GLY A 40 14.83 6.19 11.07
N THR A 41 15.27 5.82 9.87
CA THR A 41 14.37 5.75 8.71
C THR A 41 13.24 4.73 8.99
N PRO A 42 11.96 5.11 8.83
CA PRO A 42 10.84 4.19 9.05
C PRO A 42 10.82 3.10 7.97
N HIS A 43 10.57 1.86 8.39
CA HIS A 43 10.31 0.74 7.49
C HIS A 43 8.82 0.64 7.23
N TYR A 44 8.42 0.57 5.97
CA TYR A 44 7.02 0.53 5.57
C TYR A 44 6.61 -0.88 5.17
N TYR A 45 5.33 -1.17 5.39
CA TYR A 45 4.71 -2.41 4.94
C TYR A 45 3.28 -2.16 4.53
N LEU A 46 2.72 -3.13 3.82
CA LEU A 46 1.30 -3.24 3.64
C LEU A 46 0.83 -4.67 3.88
N ASP A 47 -0.42 -4.82 4.32
CA ASP A 47 -1.06 -6.11 4.56
C ASP A 47 -2.38 -6.16 3.80
N VAL A 48 -2.47 -7.06 2.82
CA VAL A 48 -3.67 -7.26 2.01
C VAL A 48 -4.49 -8.41 2.59
N LYS A 49 -5.69 -8.07 3.08
CA LYS A 49 -6.63 -9.05 3.62
C LYS A 49 -7.36 -9.77 2.50
N LYS A 50 -7.81 -11.01 2.77
CA LYS A 50 -8.58 -11.84 1.82
C LYS A 50 -9.87 -11.17 1.32
N ASN A 51 -10.44 -10.25 2.09
CA ASN A 51 -11.65 -9.50 1.75
C ASN A 51 -11.36 -8.23 0.92
N GLY A 52 -10.11 -8.02 0.51
CA GLY A 52 -9.65 -6.87 -0.27
C GLY A 52 -9.22 -5.66 0.54
N ASP A 53 -9.34 -5.66 1.87
CA ASP A 53 -8.88 -4.53 2.69
C ASP A 53 -7.36 -4.44 2.65
N VAL A 54 -6.85 -3.21 2.55
CA VAL A 54 -5.42 -2.93 2.52
C VAL A 54 -5.06 -2.05 3.71
N LEU A 55 -4.15 -2.56 4.53
CA LEU A 55 -3.55 -1.83 5.64
C LEU A 55 -2.16 -1.40 5.23
N PHE A 56 -1.79 -0.16 5.52
CA PHE A 56 -0.42 0.35 5.38
C PHE A 56 0.10 0.66 6.75
N GLY A 57 1.33 0.26 7.04
CA GLY A 57 1.97 0.59 8.29
C GLY A 57 3.41 1.01 8.13
N TYR A 58 3.94 1.59 9.19
CA TYR A 58 5.36 1.82 9.33
C TYR A 58 5.84 1.44 10.73
N VAL A 59 7.11 1.08 10.83
CA VAL A 59 7.81 0.80 12.08
C VAL A 59 9.12 1.57 12.09
N GLN A 60 9.37 2.30 13.16
CA GLN A 60 10.59 3.07 13.36
C GLN A 60 11.29 2.68 14.67
N VAL A 61 12.51 2.18 14.48
CA VAL A 61 13.62 1.93 15.42
C VAL A 61 14.35 3.16 15.97
N ASN A 62 14.02 3.78 17.12
CA ASN A 62 14.93 4.80 17.67
C ASN A 62 16.23 4.13 18.17
N GLN A 63 17.34 4.36 17.47
CA GLN A 63 18.63 3.72 17.76
C GLN A 63 19.26 4.15 19.09
N ALA A 64 18.92 5.33 19.61
CA ALA A 64 19.50 5.86 20.83
C ALA A 64 18.89 5.25 22.11
N ASN A 65 17.62 4.83 22.07
CA ASN A 65 16.90 4.34 23.25
C ASN A 65 16.07 3.07 23.02
N GLY A 66 16.08 2.52 21.81
CA GLY A 66 15.31 1.33 21.44
C GLY A 66 13.80 1.55 21.35
N LYS A 67 13.30 2.78 21.46
CA LYS A 67 11.86 3.06 21.42
C LYS A 67 11.32 2.83 20.02
N GLU A 68 10.37 1.90 19.91
CA GLU A 68 9.63 1.62 18.68
C GLU A 68 8.45 2.59 18.52
N THR A 69 8.33 3.19 17.33
CA THR A 69 7.14 3.93 16.91
C THR A 69 6.50 3.20 15.74
N LYS A 70 5.23 2.81 15.90
CA LYS A 70 4.43 2.18 14.84
C LYS A 70 3.10 2.88 14.62
N GLU A 71 2.66 2.90 13.37
CA GLU A 71 1.31 3.29 12.97
C GLU A 71 0.83 2.33 11.89
N GLU A 72 -0.48 2.06 11.88
CA GLU A 72 -1.15 1.32 10.82
C GLU A 72 -2.41 2.11 10.41
N VAL A 73 -2.65 2.18 9.11
CA VAL A 73 -3.70 2.97 8.48
C VAL A 73 -4.43 2.09 7.47
N ASN A 74 -5.75 2.03 7.58
CA ASN A 74 -6.57 1.35 6.59
C ASN A 74 -6.77 2.25 5.36
N ALA A 75 -6.28 1.82 4.20
CA ALA A 75 -6.40 2.54 2.92
C ALA A 75 -7.65 2.15 2.10
N GLY A 76 -8.52 1.34 2.70
CA GLY A 76 -9.76 0.84 2.10
C GLY A 76 -9.53 -0.42 1.28
N LYS A 77 -10.45 -0.67 0.33
CA LYS A 77 -10.40 -1.85 -0.53
C LYS A 77 -9.49 -1.66 -1.74
N TYR A 78 -8.74 -2.71 -2.07
CA TYR A 78 -7.99 -2.84 -3.30
C TYR A 78 -8.90 -2.79 -4.52
N ALA A 79 -8.46 -2.05 -5.53
CA ALA A 79 -8.99 -2.11 -6.88
C ALA A 79 -7.83 -1.84 -7.87
N PRO A 80 -7.81 -2.49 -9.04
CA PRO A 80 -6.83 -2.19 -10.08
C PRO A 80 -6.85 -0.69 -10.44
N GLU A 81 -5.68 -0.11 -10.69
CA GLU A 81 -5.48 1.32 -11.03
C GLU A 81 -5.93 2.35 -9.98
N LYS A 82 -6.52 1.92 -8.87
CA LYS A 82 -6.94 2.83 -7.81
C LYS A 82 -5.73 3.38 -7.07
N VAL A 83 -5.64 4.71 -7.04
CA VAL A 83 -4.71 5.41 -6.15
C VAL A 83 -5.24 5.34 -4.72
N MET A 84 -4.41 4.83 -3.81
CA MET A 84 -4.70 4.78 -2.39
C MET A 84 -4.04 5.95 -1.68
N LYS A 85 -4.83 6.73 -0.95
CA LYS A 85 -4.33 7.78 -0.08
C LYS A 85 -4.06 7.20 1.31
N VAL A 86 -2.80 7.23 1.73
CA VAL A 86 -2.34 6.78 3.04
C VAL A 86 -1.92 8.01 3.83
N VAL A 87 -2.50 8.21 5.02
CA VAL A 87 -2.21 9.37 5.87
C VAL A 87 -1.68 8.87 7.21
N PHE A 88 -0.37 8.94 7.41
CA PHE A 88 0.28 8.63 8.68
C PHE A 88 0.28 9.86 9.57
N LYS A 89 -0.56 9.86 10.61
CA LYS A 89 -0.75 11.03 11.48
C LYS A 89 0.44 11.26 12.39
N LYS A 90 1.09 10.19 12.85
CA LYS A 90 2.23 10.31 13.78
C LYS A 90 3.46 10.88 13.10
N TYR A 91 3.60 10.67 11.80
CA TYR A 91 4.68 11.22 10.98
C TYR A 91 4.28 12.49 10.19
N ASN A 92 3.01 12.87 10.23
CA ASN A 92 2.45 13.94 9.39
C ASN A 92 2.77 13.75 7.90
N GLU A 93 2.75 12.51 7.44
CA GLU A 93 3.03 12.14 6.05
C GLU A 93 1.77 11.70 5.33
N THR A 94 1.66 12.06 4.05
CA THR A 94 0.59 11.61 3.17
C THR A 94 1.20 11.04 1.91
N PHE A 95 0.90 9.78 1.64
CA PHE A 95 1.29 9.09 0.42
C PHE A 95 0.09 8.83 -0.46
N PHE A 96 0.34 8.89 -1.76
CA PHE A 96 -0.55 8.37 -2.78
C PHE A 96 0.18 7.21 -3.42
N VAL A 97 -0.40 6.02 -3.37
CA VAL A 97 0.28 4.81 -3.83
C VAL A 97 -0.62 3.95 -4.69
N LYS A 98 0.00 3.28 -5.66
CA LYS A 98 -0.56 2.14 -6.39
C LYS A 98 0.34 0.94 -6.16
N PHE A 99 -0.20 -0.27 -6.24
CA PHE A 99 0.63 -1.46 -6.18
C PHE A 99 0.05 -2.58 -7.02
N ASP A 100 0.93 -3.47 -7.46
CA ASP A 100 0.60 -4.69 -8.18
C ASP A 100 1.05 -5.92 -7.38
N LYS A 101 1.27 -7.06 -8.06
CA LYS A 101 1.70 -8.28 -7.41
C LYS A 101 3.08 -8.18 -6.76
N ASN A 102 4.01 -7.43 -7.32
CA ASN A 102 5.41 -7.45 -6.92
C ASN A 102 5.96 -6.06 -6.59
N LYS A 103 5.30 -4.99 -7.04
CA LYS A 103 5.79 -3.62 -6.90
C LYS A 103 4.75 -2.69 -6.28
N ILE A 104 5.25 -1.65 -5.64
CA ILE A 104 4.53 -0.48 -5.19
C ILE A 104 5.11 0.77 -5.84
N PHE A 105 4.25 1.72 -6.15
CA PHE A 105 4.55 2.96 -6.83
C PHE A 105 4.00 4.12 -6.02
N MET A 106 4.83 5.11 -5.72
CA MET A 106 4.36 6.38 -5.18
C MET A 106 3.93 7.30 -6.32
N THR A 107 2.71 7.79 -6.24
CA THR A 107 2.05 8.56 -7.28
C THR A 107 1.67 9.96 -6.81
N ASP A 108 1.20 10.80 -7.72
CA ASP A 108 0.35 11.94 -7.37
C ASP A 108 -1.12 11.50 -7.17
N GLU A 109 -2.00 12.45 -6.89
CA GLU A 109 -3.45 12.21 -6.75
C GLU A 109 -4.10 11.70 -8.04
N LYS A 110 -3.49 11.98 -9.19
CA LYS A 110 -3.97 11.59 -10.52
C LYS A 110 -3.46 10.19 -10.91
N GLY A 111 -2.54 9.62 -10.14
CA GLY A 111 -1.96 8.30 -10.37
C GLY A 111 -0.72 8.28 -11.27
N ASN A 112 -0.10 9.43 -11.53
CA ASN A 112 1.18 9.50 -12.21
C ASN A 112 2.29 9.16 -11.21
N VAL A 113 3.19 8.24 -11.57
CA VAL A 113 4.35 7.89 -10.73
C VAL A 113 5.21 9.14 -10.55
N ARG A 114 5.58 9.43 -9.30
CA ARG A 114 6.43 10.58 -8.99
C ARG A 114 7.89 10.26 -9.29
N ASN A 115 8.62 11.30 -9.66
CA ASN A 115 10.08 11.28 -9.70
C ASN A 115 10.57 12.21 -8.59
N LEU A 116 11.10 11.64 -7.50
CA LEU A 116 11.66 12.39 -6.37
C LEU A 116 13.13 11.99 -6.17
N GLU A 117 13.97 12.96 -5.82
CA GLU A 117 15.40 12.75 -5.59
C GLU A 117 15.70 11.72 -4.49
N GLY A 118 14.75 11.47 -3.58
CA GLY A 118 14.88 10.47 -2.50
C GLY A 118 14.45 9.05 -2.86
N CYS A 119 13.92 8.81 -4.07
CA CYS A 119 13.44 7.49 -4.49
C CYS A 119 14.53 6.61 -5.11
N CYS A 120 15.63 7.21 -5.56
CA CYS A 120 16.68 6.52 -6.28
C CYS A 120 18.00 6.60 -5.52
N SER A 121 18.85 5.62 -5.77
CA SER A 121 20.22 5.65 -5.25
C SER A 121 21.00 6.82 -5.86
N SER A 122 22.08 7.24 -5.18
CA SER A 122 22.94 8.36 -5.62
C SER A 122 23.54 8.17 -7.02
N SER A 123 23.59 6.92 -7.53
CA SER A 123 24.02 6.56 -8.88
C SER A 123 22.91 6.67 -9.93
N GLU A 124 21.66 6.44 -9.55
CA GLU A 124 20.48 6.49 -10.44
C GLU A 124 19.90 7.91 -10.57
N SER A 125 20.23 8.80 -9.65
CA SER A 125 19.80 10.21 -9.67
C SER A 125 20.52 11.07 -10.72
N LEU A 126 21.51 10.53 -11.44
CA LEU A 126 22.21 11.21 -12.53
C LEU A 126 21.33 11.37 -13.77
N ASP A 127 20.38 10.45 -14.00
CA ASP A 127 19.40 10.50 -15.08
C ASP A 127 17.99 10.73 -14.50
N LYS A 128 17.54 12.00 -14.52
CA LYS A 128 16.25 12.42 -13.92
C LYS A 128 15.02 11.75 -14.56
N GLU A 129 15.14 11.23 -15.77
CA GLU A 129 14.06 10.53 -16.48
C GLU A 129 13.86 9.09 -15.98
N THR A 130 14.89 8.45 -15.41
CA THR A 130 14.82 7.07 -14.93
C THR A 130 14.49 6.95 -13.45
N CYS A 131 14.46 8.07 -12.72
CA CYS A 131 14.27 8.06 -11.28
C CYS A 131 12.78 8.04 -10.88
N THR A 132 12.11 6.90 -11.05
CA THR A 132 10.72 6.69 -10.64
C THR A 132 10.64 6.16 -9.20
N CYS A 133 9.65 6.63 -8.44
CA CYS A 133 9.38 6.15 -7.08
C CYS A 133 8.68 4.79 -7.08
N GLU A 134 9.39 3.76 -7.54
CA GLU A 134 8.96 2.36 -7.48
C GLU A 134 9.81 1.55 -6.49
N SER A 135 9.18 0.60 -5.80
CA SER A 135 9.87 -0.38 -4.96
C SER A 135 9.29 -1.76 -5.20
N GLU A 136 10.16 -2.77 -5.18
CA GLU A 136 9.73 -4.14 -5.06
C GLU A 136 9.28 -4.43 -3.62
N PHE A 137 8.35 -5.37 -3.50
CA PHE A 137 7.98 -5.94 -2.21
C PHE A 137 8.97 -7.03 -1.80
N TYR A 138 9.19 -7.15 -0.50
CA TYR A 138 9.89 -8.27 0.11
C TYR A 138 9.12 -8.81 1.31
N GLU A 139 9.42 -10.05 1.68
CA GLU A 139 8.81 -10.79 2.80
C GLU A 139 9.65 -10.71 4.06
#